data_AF-B6BH06-F1
#
_entry.id   AF-B6BH06-F1
#
_cell.length_a   1.000
_cell.length_b   1.000
_cell.length_c   1.000
_cell.angle_alpha   90.00
_cell.angle_beta   90.00
_cell.angle_gamma   90.00
#
_symmetry.space_group_name_H-M   'P 1'
#
loop_
_entity.id
_entity.type
_entity.pdbx_description
1 polymer ?
#
loop_
_entity_poly.entity_id
_entity_poly.type
_entity_poly.pdbx_seq_one_letter_code
_entity_poly.pdbx_strand_id
1 'polypeptide(L)'
;MFYKSLFIALFLFLSLLQADYITEYKMGDEVQTFMYRDDSHSKLVSHSGGEKSEIYRIGKKVYIVSGSDGDKHIVDIDDMKSMAKSMGFDASGYVKDAKEEAKDYKIINTGKKVTVGGIRGELYTIKGNYDGKPYKQDIVMSNDKNVVKSVKAMFSLFSTMSTMDNSDDMFDVKKGYVTIKSDGMELKSFKRKSIANSEFELPKKAKKQEMPKPQTSRDSKEDVDKAIDMLKSFF
;
A
#
# COMPACT_ATOMS: atom_id res chain seq x y z
N MET A 1 -29.85 1.83 40.54
CA MET A 1 -29.85 0.99 39.33
C MET A 1 -29.70 1.76 38.01
N PHE A 2 -29.89 3.09 37.96
CA PHE A 2 -29.83 3.87 36.71
C PHE A 2 -28.44 3.98 36.04
N TYR A 3 -27.34 3.84 36.78
CA TYR A 3 -25.98 4.00 36.23
C TYR A 3 -25.50 2.82 35.36
N LYS A 4 -26.10 1.63 35.49
CA LYS A 4 -25.72 0.46 34.67
C LYS A 4 -26.24 0.57 33.24
N SER A 5 -27.44 1.11 33.04
CA SER A 5 -28.01 1.28 31.69
C SER A 5 -27.33 2.41 30.89
N LEU A 6 -26.78 3.42 31.56
CA LEU A 6 -26.08 4.53 30.90
C LEU A 6 -24.70 4.09 30.34
N PHE A 7 -24.01 3.17 31.01
CA PHE A 7 -22.70 2.67 30.56
C PHE A 7 -22.78 1.77 29.32
N ILE A 8 -23.84 0.95 29.20
CA ILE A 8 -24.05 0.06 28.04
C ILE A 8 -24.39 0.87 26.78
N ALA A 9 -25.19 1.93 26.91
CA ALA A 9 -25.52 2.82 25.80
C ALA A 9 -24.29 3.59 25.27
N LEU A 10 -23.37 3.98 26.15
CA LEU A 10 -22.15 4.69 25.76
C LEU A 10 -21.17 3.78 24.99
N PHE A 11 -21.06 2.51 25.38
CA PHE A 11 -20.18 1.54 24.70
C PHE A 11 -20.67 1.18 23.29
N LEU A 12 -21.98 1.10 23.08
CA LEU A 12 -22.59 0.86 21.77
C LEU A 12 -22.40 2.04 20.79
N PHE A 13 -22.30 3.27 21.30
CA PHE A 13 -22.02 4.45 20.47
C PHE A 13 -20.56 4.53 20.02
N LEU A 14 -19.61 4.02 20.82
CA LEU A 14 -18.18 4.01 20.49
C LEU A 14 -17.85 3.09 19.31
N SER A 15 -18.57 1.97 19.15
CA SER A 15 -18.39 1.06 18.00
C SER A 15 -18.88 1.63 16.67
N LEU A 16 -19.71 2.68 16.67
CA LEU A 16 -20.23 3.31 15.44
C LEU A 16 -19.29 4.38 14.86
N LEU A 17 -18.18 4.69 15.52
CA LEU A 17 -17.26 5.77 15.12
C LEU A 17 -16.15 5.31 14.16
N GLN A 18 -15.92 4.01 13.99
CA GLN A 18 -15.01 3.53 12.96
C GLN A 18 -15.76 3.41 11.65
N ALA A 19 -15.44 4.31 10.72
CA ALA A 19 -15.98 4.22 9.39
C ALA A 19 -14.94 3.68 8.43
N ASP A 20 -15.41 2.80 7.58
CA ASP A 20 -14.59 2.20 6.54
C ASP A 20 -14.50 3.17 5.36
N TYR A 21 -13.36 3.14 4.69
CA TYR A 21 -13.03 3.99 3.56
C TYR A 21 -12.76 3.12 2.33
N ILE A 22 -13.30 3.57 1.19
CA ILE A 22 -12.98 3.03 -0.13
C ILE A 22 -12.33 4.17 -0.91
N THR A 23 -11.10 3.94 -1.35
CA THR A 23 -10.28 4.90 -2.07
C THR A 23 -9.92 4.32 -3.43
N GLU A 24 -10.22 5.04 -4.50
CA GLU A 24 -9.90 4.62 -5.87
C GLU A 24 -8.83 5.55 -6.43
N TYR A 25 -7.69 5.00 -6.82
CA TYR A 25 -6.61 5.72 -7.49
C TYR A 25 -6.48 5.25 -8.93
N LYS A 26 -6.39 6.19 -9.86
CA LYS A 26 -5.92 5.93 -11.22
C LYS A 26 -4.40 5.96 -11.21
N MET A 27 -3.78 4.86 -11.61
CA MET A 27 -2.33 4.66 -11.74
C MET A 27 -2.04 4.32 -13.20
N GLY A 28 -1.53 5.27 -13.99
CA GLY A 28 -1.46 5.10 -15.44
C GLY A 28 -2.85 4.90 -16.05
N ASP A 29 -3.08 3.80 -16.75
CA ASP A 29 -4.40 3.43 -17.31
C ASP A 29 -5.25 2.53 -16.40
N GLU A 30 -4.70 2.12 -15.26
CA GLU A 30 -5.35 1.21 -14.32
C GLU A 30 -6.01 1.95 -13.17
N VAL A 31 -7.02 1.31 -12.56
CA VAL A 31 -7.64 1.79 -11.32
C VAL A 31 -7.38 0.79 -10.21
N GLN A 32 -6.71 1.28 -9.17
CA GLN A 32 -6.50 0.55 -7.93
C GLN A 32 -7.55 0.97 -6.90
N THR A 33 -8.15 -0.02 -6.24
CA THR A 33 -9.14 0.21 -5.18
C THR A 33 -8.57 -0.23 -3.84
N PHE A 34 -8.44 0.70 -2.91
CA PHE A 34 -8.02 0.44 -1.54
C PHE A 34 -9.22 0.55 -0.59
N MET A 35 -9.51 -0.56 0.10
CA MET A 35 -10.52 -0.69 1.13
C MET A 35 -9.85 -0.73 2.49
N TYR A 36 -10.24 0.16 3.40
CA TYR A 36 -9.68 0.24 4.75
C TYR A 36 -10.80 0.32 5.77
N ARG A 37 -10.75 -0.56 6.77
CA ARG A 37 -11.62 -0.52 7.94
C ARG A 37 -10.85 -0.05 9.17
N ASP A 38 -9.75 -0.74 9.43
CA ASP A 38 -8.89 -0.53 10.60
C ASP A 38 -7.47 -1.04 10.32
N ASP A 39 -6.57 -0.88 11.28
CA ASP A 39 -5.15 -1.22 11.13
C ASP A 39 -4.88 -2.72 10.95
N SER A 40 -5.87 -3.56 11.21
CA SER A 40 -5.85 -5.01 11.02
C SER A 40 -6.65 -5.51 9.82
N HIS A 41 -7.41 -4.64 9.14
CA HIS A 41 -8.27 -5.00 8.01
C HIS A 41 -8.18 -3.96 6.89
N SER A 42 -7.41 -4.31 5.86
CA SER A 42 -7.34 -3.55 4.62
C SER A 42 -7.19 -4.46 3.41
N LYS A 43 -7.67 -4.01 2.25
CA LYS A 43 -7.55 -4.74 0.99
C LYS A 43 -7.21 -3.77 -0.14
N LEU A 44 -6.15 -4.04 -0.88
CA LEU A 44 -5.86 -3.40 -2.15
C LEU A 44 -6.29 -4.32 -3.29
N VAL A 45 -6.95 -3.78 -4.30
CA VAL A 45 -7.32 -4.49 -5.53
C VAL A 45 -6.73 -3.73 -6.70
N SER A 46 -5.95 -4.43 -7.51
CA SER A 46 -5.36 -3.93 -8.74
C SER A 46 -5.82 -4.79 -9.92
N HIS A 47 -5.99 -4.17 -11.08
CA HIS A 47 -6.29 -4.87 -12.32
C HIS A 47 -5.21 -4.52 -13.32
N SER A 48 -4.39 -5.48 -13.70
CA SER A 48 -3.32 -5.29 -14.68
C SER A 48 -3.37 -6.36 -15.74
N GLY A 49 -3.30 -5.97 -17.02
CA GLY A 49 -3.32 -6.90 -18.14
C GLY A 49 -4.56 -7.80 -18.24
N GLY A 50 -5.69 -7.40 -17.64
CA GLY A 50 -6.91 -8.21 -17.56
C GLY A 50 -6.93 -9.20 -16.38
N GLU A 51 -5.85 -9.26 -15.60
CA GLU A 51 -5.77 -10.06 -14.38
C GLU A 51 -6.04 -9.22 -13.14
N LYS A 52 -6.60 -9.87 -12.10
CA LYS A 52 -6.90 -9.25 -10.82
C LYS A 52 -5.89 -9.71 -9.78
N SER A 53 -5.22 -8.75 -9.14
CA SER A 53 -4.37 -8.98 -7.97
C SER A 53 -5.00 -8.32 -6.75
N GLU A 54 -4.99 -9.03 -5.62
CA GLU A 54 -5.54 -8.55 -4.37
C GLU A 54 -4.49 -8.69 -3.26
N ILE A 55 -4.34 -7.65 -2.44
CA ILE A 55 -3.42 -7.64 -1.31
C ILE A 55 -4.22 -7.39 -0.05
N TYR A 56 -4.17 -8.34 0.87
CA TYR A 56 -4.96 -8.35 2.10
C TYR A 56 -4.06 -8.09 3.29
N ARG A 57 -4.51 -7.23 4.21
CA ARG A 57 -4.08 -7.25 5.61
C ARG A 57 -5.20 -7.82 6.45
N ILE A 58 -4.89 -8.89 7.19
CA ILE A 58 -5.81 -9.57 8.10
C ILE A 58 -5.06 -9.79 9.42
N GLY A 59 -5.44 -9.07 10.46
CA GLY A 59 -4.67 -9.04 11.70
C GLY A 59 -3.29 -8.43 11.47
N LYS A 60 -2.25 -9.20 11.81
CA LYS A 60 -0.84 -8.81 11.61
C LYS A 60 -0.25 -9.32 10.29
N LYS A 61 -0.98 -10.17 9.55
CA LYS A 61 -0.48 -10.84 8.36
C LYS A 61 -0.88 -10.09 7.10
N VAL A 62 -0.01 -10.16 6.10
CA VAL A 62 -0.28 -9.65 4.76
C VAL A 62 -0.21 -10.78 3.76
N TYR A 63 -1.22 -10.87 2.90
CA TYR A 63 -1.34 -11.90 1.88
C TYR A 63 -1.46 -11.26 0.50
N ILE A 64 -0.80 -11.85 -0.49
CA ILE A 64 -1.06 -11.57 -1.91
C ILE A 64 -1.94 -12.70 -2.44
N VAL A 65 -2.97 -12.33 -3.18
CA VAL A 65 -3.85 -13.24 -3.92
C VAL A 65 -3.80 -12.86 -5.39
N SER A 66 -3.32 -13.78 -6.22
CA SER A 66 -3.23 -13.61 -7.67
C SER A 66 -3.84 -14.82 -8.40
N GLY A 67 -4.09 -14.66 -9.70
CA GLY A 67 -4.65 -15.69 -10.57
C GLY A 67 -6.10 -15.44 -10.99
N SER A 68 -6.58 -16.28 -11.91
CA SER A 68 -7.93 -16.21 -12.46
C SER A 68 -8.96 -16.95 -11.60
N ASP A 69 -10.24 -16.79 -11.92
CA ASP A 69 -11.32 -17.45 -11.17
C ASP A 69 -11.26 -18.97 -11.32
N GLY A 70 -10.79 -19.64 -10.26
CA GLY A 70 -10.64 -21.10 -10.19
C GLY A 70 -9.25 -21.55 -9.75
N ASP A 71 -8.23 -20.76 -10.08
CA ASP A 71 -6.81 -21.04 -9.80
C ASP A 71 -6.15 -19.86 -9.08
N LYS A 72 -6.81 -19.38 -8.02
CA LYS A 72 -6.23 -18.35 -7.16
C LYS A 72 -5.17 -18.95 -6.27
N HIS A 73 -4.04 -18.26 -6.16
CA HIS A 73 -2.93 -18.60 -5.29
C HIS A 73 -2.84 -17.59 -4.16
N ILE A 74 -2.60 -18.07 -2.94
CA ILE A 74 -2.36 -17.21 -1.77
C ILE A 74 -0.89 -17.35 -1.37
N VAL A 75 -0.20 -16.22 -1.27
CA VAL A 75 1.16 -16.10 -0.74
C VAL A 75 1.12 -15.27 0.54
N ASP A 76 1.72 -15.77 1.61
CA ASP A 76 1.96 -15.03 2.86
C ASP A 76 3.27 -14.22 2.70
N ILE A 77 3.22 -12.91 2.91
CA ILE A 77 4.38 -12.03 2.76
C ILE A 77 5.52 -12.42 3.71
N ASP A 78 5.21 -12.91 4.91
CA ASP A 78 6.23 -13.32 5.86
C ASP A 78 6.95 -14.60 5.39
N ASP A 79 6.21 -15.54 4.82
CA ASP A 79 6.76 -16.75 4.18
C ASP A 79 7.68 -16.35 3.01
N MET A 80 7.25 -15.39 2.18
CA MET A 80 8.04 -14.85 1.07
C MET A 80 9.33 -14.17 1.54
N LYS A 81 9.27 -13.33 2.58
CA LYS A 81 10.45 -12.66 3.17
C LYS A 81 11.43 -13.66 3.78
N SER A 82 10.94 -14.67 4.48
CA SER A 82 11.77 -15.73 5.05
C SER A 82 12.53 -16.49 3.96
N MET A 83 11.85 -16.80 2.85
CA MET A 83 12.49 -17.44 1.70
C MET A 83 13.56 -16.52 1.09
N ALA A 84 13.24 -15.26 0.79
CA ALA A 84 14.20 -14.30 0.24
C ALA A 84 15.46 -14.21 1.10
N LYS A 85 15.31 -14.10 2.42
CA LYS A 85 16.44 -14.09 3.37
C LYS A 85 17.27 -15.38 3.31
N SER A 86 16.63 -16.54 3.24
CA SER A 86 17.33 -17.83 3.16
C SER A 86 18.11 -18.03 1.86
N MET A 87 17.71 -17.34 0.79
CA MET A 87 18.42 -17.32 -0.49
C MET A 87 19.54 -16.27 -0.54
N GLY A 88 19.79 -15.56 0.57
CA GLY A 88 20.83 -14.54 0.64
C GLY A 88 20.42 -13.19 0.02
N PHE A 89 19.13 -12.95 -0.25
CA PHE A 89 18.66 -11.61 -0.58
C PHE A 89 18.70 -10.73 0.68
N ASP A 90 19.77 -9.96 0.80
CA ASP A 90 19.86 -8.88 1.77
C ASP A 90 19.57 -7.54 1.08
N ALA A 91 18.34 -7.07 1.23
CA ALA A 91 17.92 -5.80 0.65
C ALA A 91 18.48 -4.57 1.39
N SER A 92 19.24 -4.74 2.48
CA SER A 92 19.82 -3.63 3.23
C SER A 92 20.82 -2.79 2.42
N GLY A 93 21.45 -3.37 1.40
CA GLY A 93 22.38 -2.67 0.50
C GLY A 93 21.70 -1.61 -0.39
N TYR A 94 20.50 -1.90 -0.91
CA TYR A 94 19.80 -1.01 -1.85
C TYR A 94 19.16 0.23 -1.18
N VAL A 95 18.96 0.20 0.14
CA VAL A 95 18.34 1.30 0.89
C VAL A 95 19.31 2.47 1.12
N LYS A 96 20.62 2.22 1.09
CA LYS A 96 21.64 3.25 1.33
C LYS A 96 21.72 4.26 0.18
N ASP A 97 21.70 3.78 -1.06
CA ASP A 97 21.87 4.62 -2.24
C ASP A 97 20.66 5.53 -2.48
N ALA A 98 19.44 5.02 -2.25
CA ALA A 98 18.21 5.81 -2.39
C ALA A 98 18.07 6.96 -1.37
N LYS A 99 18.72 6.86 -0.20
CA LYS A 99 18.69 7.93 0.82
C LYS A 99 19.71 9.04 0.56
N GLU A 100 20.76 8.79 -0.22
CA GLU A 100 21.75 9.82 -0.56
C GLU A 100 21.27 10.73 -1.70
N GLU A 101 20.44 10.22 -2.63
CA GLU A 101 19.87 11.00 -3.74
C GLU A 101 18.72 11.95 -3.33
N ALA A 102 18.16 11.78 -2.14
CA ALA A 102 16.98 12.52 -1.68
C ALA A 102 17.25 13.91 -1.08
N LYS A 103 18.48 14.45 -1.13
CA LYS A 103 18.85 15.64 -0.33
C LYS A 103 18.60 17.00 -0.99
N ASP A 104 18.40 17.06 -2.31
CA ASP A 104 18.37 18.32 -3.06
C ASP A 104 17.01 18.67 -3.67
N TYR A 105 15.92 18.48 -2.90
CA TYR A 105 14.60 18.91 -3.35
C TYR A 105 13.96 19.98 -2.46
N LYS A 106 13.19 20.86 -3.10
CA LYS A 106 12.42 21.93 -2.49
C LYS A 106 10.96 21.77 -2.87
N ILE A 107 10.11 21.78 -1.86
CA ILE A 107 8.65 21.76 -2.02
C ILE A 107 8.13 23.19 -1.86
N ILE A 108 7.38 23.67 -2.85
CA ILE A 108 6.87 25.04 -2.88
C ILE A 108 5.34 24.98 -2.90
N ASN A 109 4.70 25.51 -1.87
CA ASN A 109 3.25 25.71 -1.90
C ASN A 109 2.92 26.83 -2.89
N THR A 110 2.04 26.55 -3.87
CA THR A 110 1.63 27.54 -4.86
C THR A 110 0.49 28.44 -4.38
N GLY A 111 -0.14 28.10 -3.25
CA GLY A 111 -1.35 28.75 -2.74
C GLY A 111 -2.64 28.37 -3.49
N LYS A 112 -2.54 27.66 -4.61
CA LYS A 112 -3.68 27.25 -5.43
C LYS A 112 -4.40 26.06 -4.79
N LYS A 113 -5.71 26.21 -4.57
CA LYS A 113 -6.60 25.14 -4.11
C LYS A 113 -7.18 24.40 -5.30
N VAL A 114 -7.25 23.07 -5.20
CA VAL A 114 -7.74 22.17 -6.27
C VAL A 114 -8.64 21.10 -5.63
N THR A 115 -9.60 20.58 -6.37
CA THR A 115 -10.39 19.40 -5.95
C THR A 115 -10.03 18.23 -6.84
N VAL A 116 -9.70 17.08 -6.24
CA VAL A 116 -9.35 15.84 -6.94
C VAL A 116 -10.13 14.70 -6.29
N GLY A 117 -10.88 13.92 -7.08
CA GLY A 117 -11.69 12.81 -6.58
C GLY A 117 -12.73 13.18 -5.51
N GLY A 118 -13.20 14.44 -5.52
CA GLY A 118 -14.12 14.99 -4.51
C GLY A 118 -13.44 15.50 -3.24
N ILE A 119 -12.12 15.39 -3.12
CA ILE A 119 -11.33 15.85 -1.97
C ILE A 119 -10.65 17.17 -2.29
N ARG A 120 -10.75 18.13 -1.35
CA ARG A 120 -10.01 19.39 -1.42
C ARG A 120 -8.53 19.16 -1.14
N GLY A 121 -7.69 19.77 -1.96
CA GLY A 121 -6.24 19.78 -1.81
C GLY A 121 -5.63 21.12 -2.23
N GLU A 122 -4.31 21.18 -2.09
CA GLU A 122 -3.46 22.31 -2.42
C GLU A 122 -2.41 21.85 -3.43
N LEU A 123 -2.14 22.68 -4.44
CA LEU A 123 -1.11 22.42 -5.43
C LEU A 123 0.26 22.83 -4.87
N TYR A 124 1.20 21.90 -4.90
CA TYR A 124 2.60 22.10 -4.57
C TYR A 124 3.46 21.81 -5.80
N THR A 125 4.57 22.53 -5.93
CA THR A 125 5.60 22.24 -6.92
C THR A 125 6.83 21.70 -6.18
N ILE A 126 7.23 20.48 -6.50
CA ILE A 126 8.53 19.93 -6.12
C ILE A 126 9.54 20.34 -7.19
N LYS A 127 10.67 20.89 -6.78
CA LYS A 127 11.83 21.18 -7.63
C LYS A 127 13.05 20.54 -7.03
N GLY A 128 13.92 19.96 -7.84
CA GLY A 128 15.20 19.49 -7.36
C GLY A 128 16.14 19.17 -8.49
N ASN A 129 17.18 18.41 -8.17
CA ASN A 129 18.13 17.88 -9.12
C ASN A 129 18.13 16.35 -9.03
N TYR A 130 18.03 15.66 -10.15
CA TYR A 130 18.11 14.21 -10.23
C TYR A 130 19.05 13.85 -11.39
N ASP A 131 20.11 13.10 -11.09
CA ASP A 131 21.16 12.76 -12.06
C ASP A 131 21.73 13.98 -12.80
N GLY A 132 22.01 15.05 -12.04
CA GLY A 132 22.56 16.31 -12.56
C GLY A 132 21.60 17.14 -13.41
N LYS A 133 20.35 16.68 -13.62
CA LYS A 133 19.31 17.41 -14.36
C LYS A 133 18.28 18.04 -13.42
N PRO A 134 17.91 19.31 -13.66
CA PRO A 134 16.83 19.92 -12.89
C PRO A 134 15.52 19.20 -13.19
N TYR A 135 14.81 18.80 -12.12
CA TYR A 135 13.47 18.24 -12.22
C TYR A 135 12.45 19.18 -11.58
N LYS A 136 11.23 19.17 -12.11
CA LYS A 136 10.09 19.89 -11.58
C LYS A 136 8.85 19.03 -11.73
N GLN A 137 8.12 18.84 -10.65
CA GLN A 137 6.86 18.09 -10.65
C GLN A 137 5.81 18.84 -9.84
N ASP A 138 4.60 18.94 -10.38
CA ASP A 138 3.45 19.46 -9.65
C ASP A 138 2.67 18.30 -9.02
N ILE A 139 2.33 18.45 -7.74
CA ILE A 139 1.55 17.49 -6.98
C ILE A 139 0.39 18.18 -6.27
N VAL A 140 -0.71 17.47 -6.05
CA VAL A 140 -1.81 17.94 -5.20
C VAL A 140 -1.79 17.15 -3.91
N MET A 141 -1.71 17.86 -2.80
CA MET A 141 -1.71 17.28 -1.46
C MET A 141 -2.99 17.64 -0.71
N SER A 142 -3.46 16.75 0.16
CA SER A 142 -4.59 17.01 1.06
C SER A 142 -4.22 16.71 2.51
N ASN A 143 -4.81 17.47 3.42
CA ASN A 143 -4.75 17.26 4.87
C ASN A 143 -6.10 16.79 5.44
N ASP A 144 -7.03 16.34 4.60
CA ASP A 144 -8.26 15.72 5.08
C ASP A 144 -7.91 14.50 5.94
N LYS A 145 -8.32 14.53 7.21
CA LYS A 145 -7.91 13.52 8.21
C LYS A 145 -8.30 12.10 7.82
N ASN A 146 -9.43 11.92 7.14
CA ASN A 146 -9.91 10.59 6.74
C ASN A 146 -9.12 10.07 5.54
N VAL A 147 -8.83 10.96 4.58
CA VAL A 147 -7.98 10.64 3.42
C VAL A 147 -6.56 10.33 3.88
N VAL A 148 -5.98 11.16 4.75
CA VAL A 148 -4.65 10.93 5.35
C VAL A 148 -4.62 9.57 6.05
N LYS A 149 -5.64 9.24 6.84
CA LYS A 149 -5.72 7.94 7.52
C LYS A 149 -5.74 6.76 6.53
N SER A 150 -6.61 6.81 5.52
CA SER A 150 -6.72 5.76 4.50
C SER A 150 -5.41 5.60 3.72
N VAL A 151 -4.83 6.70 3.24
CA VAL A 151 -3.61 6.68 2.43
C VAL A 151 -2.40 6.22 3.25
N LYS A 152 -2.26 6.63 4.52
CA LYS A 152 -1.21 6.10 5.41
C LYS A 152 -1.35 4.59 5.64
N ALA A 153 -2.58 4.08 5.75
CA ALA A 153 -2.79 2.64 5.85
C ALA A 153 -2.41 1.89 4.56
N MET A 154 -2.73 2.47 3.40
CA MET A 154 -2.28 1.95 2.10
C MET A 154 -0.76 1.88 2.02
N PHE A 155 -0.04 2.92 2.46
CA PHE A 155 1.41 2.90 2.52
C PHE A 155 1.97 1.91 3.53
N SER A 156 1.34 1.76 4.70
CA SER A 156 1.73 0.71 5.66
C SER A 156 1.59 -0.68 5.05
N LEU A 157 0.59 -0.91 4.19
CA LEU A 157 0.46 -2.16 3.45
C LEU A 157 1.64 -2.36 2.49
N PHE A 158 1.97 -1.36 1.68
CA PHE A 158 3.12 -1.43 0.76
C PHE A 158 4.46 -1.56 1.49
N SER A 159 4.67 -0.86 2.59
CA SER A 159 5.89 -0.97 3.40
C SER A 159 6.04 -2.36 4.04
N THR A 160 4.94 -3.08 4.21
CA THR A 160 5.01 -4.48 4.65
C THR A 160 5.52 -5.37 3.52
N MET A 161 5.25 -5.04 2.27
CA MET A 161 5.72 -5.82 1.12
C MET A 161 7.15 -5.49 0.74
N SER A 162 7.53 -4.21 0.83
CA SER A 162 8.92 -3.81 0.60
C SER A 162 9.80 -4.24 1.78
N THR A 163 11.07 -4.48 1.48
CA THR A 163 12.14 -4.56 2.48
C THR A 163 12.64 -3.17 2.89
N MET A 164 12.10 -2.12 2.26
CA MET A 164 12.45 -0.74 2.50
C MET A 164 11.66 -0.21 3.69
N ASP A 165 12.37 0.10 4.76
CA ASP A 165 11.86 0.83 5.93
C ASP A 165 11.68 2.32 5.57
N ASN A 166 10.75 2.59 4.64
CA ASN A 166 10.52 3.91 4.03
C ASN A 166 9.14 4.48 4.41
N SER A 167 8.63 4.11 5.58
CA SER A 167 7.26 4.46 6.00
C SER A 167 7.01 5.96 6.19
N ASP A 168 8.07 6.78 6.32
CA ASP A 168 7.92 8.21 6.63
C ASP A 168 8.15 9.17 5.44
N ASP A 169 8.98 8.85 4.44
CA ASP A 169 9.52 9.91 3.54
C ASP A 169 8.86 9.99 2.16
N MET A 170 8.33 8.90 1.61
CA MET A 170 8.00 8.88 0.18
C MET A 170 6.73 9.70 -0.18
N PHE A 171 5.85 9.97 0.80
CA PHE A 171 4.61 10.72 0.60
C PHE A 171 4.22 11.67 1.76
N ASP A 172 4.92 11.66 2.89
CA ASP A 172 4.77 12.67 3.95
C ASP A 172 5.71 13.87 3.65
N VAL A 173 5.65 14.33 2.39
CA VAL A 173 6.36 15.52 1.85
C VAL A 173 6.13 16.74 2.74
N LYS A 174 5.03 16.75 3.50
CA LYS A 174 4.72 17.69 4.57
C LYS A 174 3.90 17.00 5.64
N LYS A 175 4.40 16.99 6.88
CA LYS A 175 3.76 16.38 8.05
C LYS A 175 2.24 16.58 8.06
N GLY A 176 1.50 15.47 7.98
CA GLY A 176 0.04 15.46 8.09
C GLY A 176 -0.70 15.76 6.78
N TYR A 177 0.01 15.77 5.65
CA TYR A 177 -0.56 15.80 4.32
C TYR A 177 -0.26 14.49 3.58
N VAL A 178 -1.09 14.16 2.59
CA VAL A 178 -0.85 13.05 1.67
C VAL A 178 -1.06 13.49 0.23
N THR A 179 -0.30 12.92 -0.69
CA THR A 179 -0.46 13.16 -2.12
C THR A 179 -1.73 12.48 -2.64
N ILE A 180 -2.61 13.26 -3.27
CA ILE A 180 -3.84 12.78 -3.93
C ILE A 180 -3.79 12.93 -5.45
N LYS A 181 -2.77 13.62 -5.97
CA LYS A 181 -2.44 13.65 -7.40
C LYS A 181 -0.95 13.92 -7.59
N SER A 182 -0.33 13.19 -8.49
CA SER A 182 1.00 13.46 -9.03
C SER A 182 1.03 13.06 -10.51
N ASP A 183 2.20 13.12 -11.13
CA ASP A 183 2.35 12.48 -12.44
C ASP A 183 2.08 10.97 -12.32
N GLY A 184 1.31 10.41 -13.24
CA GLY A 184 0.91 9.00 -13.26
C GLY A 184 -0.09 8.54 -12.17
N MET A 185 -0.41 9.35 -11.16
CA MET A 185 -1.31 8.99 -10.05
C MET A 185 -2.39 10.05 -9.82
N GLU A 186 -3.67 9.66 -9.77
CA GLU A 186 -4.78 10.57 -9.45
C GLU A 186 -5.86 9.87 -8.61
N LEU A 187 -6.23 10.48 -7.47
CA LEU A 187 -7.38 10.06 -6.69
C LEU A 187 -8.67 10.26 -7.51
N LYS A 188 -9.36 9.16 -7.82
CA LYS A 188 -10.63 9.18 -8.57
C LYS A 188 -11.82 9.33 -7.65
N SER A 189 -11.83 8.63 -6.51
CA SER A 189 -12.91 8.76 -5.54
C SER A 189 -12.46 8.40 -4.12
N PHE A 190 -13.13 9.01 -3.13
CA PHE A 190 -13.00 8.68 -1.72
C PHE A 190 -14.40 8.57 -1.12
N LYS A 191 -14.75 7.40 -0.60
CA LYS A 191 -16.09 7.09 -0.07
C LYS A 191 -15.98 6.60 1.36
N ARG A 192 -16.86 7.09 2.22
CA ARG A 192 -17.07 6.60 3.59
C ARG A 192 -18.31 5.72 3.59
N LYS A 193 -18.14 4.41 3.73
CA LYS A 193 -19.25 3.43 3.65
C LYS A 193 -18.86 2.17 4.40
N SER A 194 -19.78 1.56 5.14
CA SER A 194 -19.57 0.25 5.75
C SER A 194 -19.24 -0.80 4.67
N ILE A 195 -18.17 -1.55 4.90
CA ILE A 195 -17.68 -2.63 4.06
C ILE A 195 -18.08 -3.94 4.73
N ALA A 196 -18.48 -4.95 3.96
CA ALA A 196 -18.82 -6.26 4.51
C ALA A 196 -17.58 -6.99 5.02
N ASN A 197 -17.70 -7.79 6.09
CA ASN A 197 -16.58 -8.59 6.61
C ASN A 197 -15.99 -9.54 5.56
N SER A 198 -16.82 -10.06 4.67
CA SER A 198 -16.41 -10.93 3.57
C SER A 198 -15.40 -10.29 2.62
N GLU A 199 -15.32 -8.97 2.54
CA GLU A 199 -14.32 -8.28 1.70
C GLU A 199 -12.90 -8.44 2.25
N PHE A 200 -12.75 -8.74 3.54
CA PHE A 200 -11.48 -8.95 4.22
C PHE A 200 -11.18 -10.43 4.47
N GLU A 201 -11.98 -11.34 3.93
CA GLU A 201 -11.71 -12.78 3.98
C GLU A 201 -10.92 -13.23 2.75
N LEU A 202 -9.97 -14.14 2.95
CA LEU A 202 -9.27 -14.78 1.84
C LEU A 202 -10.24 -15.68 1.05
N PRO A 203 -10.09 -15.80 -0.29
CA PRO A 203 -10.97 -16.64 -1.08
C PRO A 203 -10.90 -18.12 -0.67
N LYS A 204 -12.05 -18.72 -0.33
CA LYS A 204 -12.14 -20.10 0.21
C LYS A 204 -11.59 -21.20 -0.71
N LYS A 205 -11.57 -20.95 -2.02
CA LYS A 205 -11.09 -21.90 -3.04
C LYS A 205 -9.64 -21.67 -3.47
N ALA A 206 -8.99 -20.65 -2.93
CA ALA A 206 -7.62 -20.36 -3.31
C ALA A 206 -6.66 -21.38 -2.67
N LYS A 207 -5.66 -21.80 -3.43
CA LYS A 207 -4.64 -22.74 -2.97
C LYS A 207 -3.54 -21.93 -2.29
N LYS A 208 -3.19 -22.29 -1.06
CA LYS A 208 -1.97 -21.73 -0.45
C LYS A 208 -0.80 -22.21 -1.30
N GLN A 209 -0.03 -21.28 -1.84
CA GLN A 209 1.20 -21.60 -2.52
C GLN A 209 2.27 -21.82 -1.45
N GLU A 210 2.74 -23.06 -1.33
CA GLU A 210 3.92 -23.33 -0.54
C GLU A 210 5.13 -22.82 -1.32
N MET A 211 5.89 -21.91 -0.70
CA MET A 211 7.15 -21.47 -1.26
C MET A 211 8.15 -22.63 -1.17
N PRO A 212 8.87 -22.96 -2.25
CA PRO A 212 9.81 -24.07 -2.24
C PRO A 212 10.89 -23.82 -1.17
N LYS A 213 11.15 -24.84 -0.35
CA LYS A 213 12.20 -24.76 0.67
C LYS A 213 13.55 -24.66 -0.05
N PRO A 214 14.45 -23.75 0.34
CA PRO A 214 15.80 -23.71 -0.20
C PRO A 214 16.45 -25.06 0.02
N GLN A 215 16.82 -25.74 -1.06
CA GLN A 215 17.63 -26.93 -0.93
C GLN A 215 19.02 -26.47 -0.50
N THR A 216 19.50 -27.00 0.62
CA THR A 216 20.88 -26.81 1.12
C THR A 216 21.93 -27.48 0.23
N SER A 217 21.75 -27.51 -1.09
CA SER A 217 22.78 -27.86 -2.05
C SER A 217 23.53 -26.60 -2.45
N ARG A 218 24.79 -26.56 -2.06
CA ARG A 218 25.68 -25.39 -2.06
C ARG A 218 26.08 -24.86 -3.45
N ASP A 219 25.47 -25.29 -4.55
CA ASP A 219 26.13 -25.16 -5.87
C ASP A 219 25.22 -25.13 -7.11
N SER A 220 24.10 -24.41 -7.07
CA SER A 220 23.32 -24.18 -8.29
C SER A 220 22.89 -22.73 -8.38
N LYS A 221 23.71 -21.95 -9.09
CA LYS A 221 23.37 -20.62 -9.60
C LYS A 221 22.02 -20.63 -10.33
N GLU A 222 21.65 -21.77 -10.91
CA GLU A 222 20.38 -22.01 -11.61
C GLU A 222 19.15 -21.92 -10.68
N ASP A 223 19.24 -22.41 -9.44
CA ASP A 223 18.11 -22.34 -8.49
C ASP A 223 17.89 -20.91 -7.97
N VAL A 224 18.99 -20.14 -7.83
CA VAL A 224 18.92 -18.72 -7.50
C VAL A 224 18.30 -17.94 -8.66
N ASP A 225 18.74 -18.19 -9.90
CA ASP A 225 18.22 -17.53 -11.10
C ASP A 225 16.73 -17.85 -11.32
N LYS A 226 16.29 -19.10 -11.13
CA LYS A 226 14.87 -19.49 -11.21
C LYS A 226 14.01 -18.79 -10.15
N ALA A 227 14.49 -18.70 -8.92
CA ALA A 227 13.75 -18.01 -7.86
C ALA A 227 13.70 -16.50 -8.09
N ILE A 228 14.76 -15.90 -8.64
CA ILE A 228 14.76 -14.50 -9.08
C ILE A 228 13.71 -14.28 -10.16
N ASP A 229 13.65 -15.14 -11.16
CA ASP A 229 12.69 -15.00 -12.25
C ASP A 229 11.24 -15.24 -11.77
N MET A 230 11.02 -16.16 -10.83
CA MET A 230 9.73 -16.31 -10.14
C MET A 230 9.37 -15.07 -9.34
N LEU A 231 10.30 -14.43 -8.63
CA LEU A 231 10.04 -13.20 -7.88
C LEU A 231 9.74 -12.03 -8.81
N LYS A 232 10.46 -11.92 -9.94
CA LYS A 232 10.20 -10.91 -10.97
C LYS A 232 8.83 -11.07 -11.62
N SER A 233 8.29 -12.28 -11.76
CA SER A 233 6.96 -12.45 -12.35
C SER A 233 5.81 -11.97 -11.45
N PHE A 234 6.10 -11.56 -10.20
CA PHE A 234 5.12 -10.96 -9.30
C PHE A 234 5.11 -9.42 -9.30
N PHE A 235 6.05 -8.76 -10.00
CA PHE A 235 6.19 -7.30 -10.05
C PHE A 235 6.23 -6.79 -11.49
#